data_AF-D5PJ77-F1
#
_entry.id   AF-D5PJ77-F1
#
_cell.length_a   1.000
_cell.length_b   1.000
_cell.length_c   1.000
_cell.angle_alpha   90.00
_cell.angle_beta   90.00
_cell.angle_gamma   90.00
#
_symmetry.space_group_name_H-M   'P 1'
#
loop_
_entity.id
_entity.type
_entity.pdbx_description
1 polymer ?
#
loop_
_entity_poly.entity_id
_entity_poly.type
_entity_poly.pdbx_seq_one_letter_code
_entity_poly.pdbx_strand_id
1 'polypeptide(L)' 'MERGSSKHGPREDDELKHELDGTLRGNRSSRAEEWRDPEPPADDDPEVPTAGPPTRDS' A
#
# COMPACT_ATOMS: atom_id res chain seq x y z
N MET A 1 -25.57 10.61 27.48
CA MET A 1 -25.13 10.12 26.17
C MET A 1 -24.17 8.97 26.41
N GLU A 2 -24.67 7.74 26.26
CA GLU A 2 -23.81 6.55 26.23
C GLU A 2 -23.02 6.59 24.92
N ARG A 3 -21.68 6.59 25.01
CA ARG A 3 -20.83 6.54 23.83
C ARG A 3 -20.88 5.10 23.33
N GLY A 4 -21.62 4.85 22.25
CA GLY A 4 -21.72 3.54 21.63
C GLY A 4 -20.36 3.02 21.22
N SER A 5 -19.73 2.21 22.07
CA SER A 5 -18.59 1.39 21.70
C SER A 5 -19.15 -0.02 21.46
N SER A 6 -19.50 -0.32 20.21
CA SER A 6 -19.67 -1.71 19.77
C SER A 6 -18.28 -2.35 19.73
N LYS A 7 -17.81 -2.79 20.91
CA LYS A 7 -16.61 -3.62 20.98
C LYS A 7 -16.95 -4.95 20.32
N HIS A 8 -16.40 -5.16 19.14
CA HIS A 8 -16.42 -6.45 18.46
C HIS A 8 -15.74 -7.50 19.35
N GLY A 9 -16.23 -8.74 19.26
CA GLY A 9 -15.57 -9.85 19.96
C GLY A 9 -14.22 -10.17 19.31
N PRO A 10 -13.30 -10.87 20.01
CA PRO A 10 -11.96 -11.17 19.48
C PRO A 10 -11.96 -11.84 18.09
N ARG A 11 -12.98 -12.67 17.82
CA ARG A 11 -13.14 -13.35 16.51
C ARG A 11 -13.53 -12.41 15.38
N GLU A 12 -14.42 -11.47 15.66
CA GLU A 12 -14.85 -10.46 14.68
C GLU A 12 -13.70 -9.48 14.39
N ASP A 13 -12.94 -9.10 15.41
CA ASP A 13 -11.73 -8.29 15.26
C ASP A 13 -10.69 -8.99 14.35
N ASP A 14 -10.49 -10.31 14.52
CA ASP A 14 -9.58 -11.08 13.69
C ASP A 14 -10.03 -11.16 12.22
N GLU A 15 -11.33 -11.26 11.97
CA GLU A 15 -11.94 -11.27 10.63
C GLU A 15 -11.79 -9.90 9.94
N LEU A 16 -12.15 -8.82 10.63
CA LEU A 16 -11.99 -7.44 10.16
C LEU A 16 -10.52 -7.12 9.84
N LYS A 17 -9.59 -7.60 10.67
CA LYS A 17 -8.16 -7.45 10.43
C LYS A 17 -7.72 -8.19 9.17
N HIS A 18 -8.27 -9.38 8.91
CA HIS A 18 -7.93 -10.17 7.72
C HIS A 18 -8.39 -9.49 6.43
N GLU A 19 -9.61 -8.92 6.42
CA GLU A 19 -10.13 -8.12 5.31
C GLU A 19 -9.25 -6.89 5.02
N LEU A 20 -8.84 -6.19 6.08
CA LEU A 20 -7.99 -5.01 5.99
C LEU A 20 -6.57 -5.36 5.50
N ASP A 21 -6.00 -6.48 5.98
CA ASP A 21 -4.64 -6.92 5.66
C ASP A 21 -4.49 -7.28 4.16
N GLY A 22 -5.51 -7.90 3.56
CA GLY A 22 -5.56 -8.15 2.11
C GLY A 22 -5.53 -6.88 1.28
N THR A 23 -6.23 -5.84 1.73
CA THR A 23 -6.25 -4.52 1.06
C THR A 23 -4.92 -3.78 1.22
N LEU A 24 -4.31 -3.83 2.41
CA LEU A 24 -3.05 -3.14 2.71
C LEU A 24 -1.83 -3.77 2.04
N ARG A 25 -1.82 -5.11 1.88
CA ARG A 25 -0.72 -5.85 1.25
C ARG A 25 -0.84 -5.95 -0.26
N GLY A 26 -2.03 -5.70 -0.82
CA GLY A 26 -2.37 -6.06 -2.19
C GLY A 26 -1.70 -5.27 -3.32
N ASN A 27 -1.00 -4.16 -3.07
CA ASN A 27 -0.52 -3.33 -4.19
C ASN A 27 0.71 -2.45 -3.91
N ARG A 28 1.55 -2.80 -2.93
CA ARG A 28 2.76 -2.02 -2.63
C ARG A 28 3.89 -2.91 -2.16
N SER A 29 5.10 -2.60 -2.63
CA SER A 29 6.36 -3.10 -2.04
C SER A 29 6.28 -2.97 -0.53
N SER A 30 6.86 -3.92 0.21
CA SER A 30 6.86 -3.86 1.67
C SER A 30 7.31 -2.47 2.12
N ARG A 31 6.85 -1.94 3.25
CA ARG A 31 7.37 -0.64 3.76
C ARG A 31 8.91 -0.61 3.84
N ALA A 32 9.52 -1.78 4.06
CA ALA A 32 10.96 -1.98 4.07
C ALA A 32 11.61 -2.04 2.68
N GLU A 33 10.85 -2.04 1.60
CA GLU A 33 11.28 -2.03 0.19
C GLU A 33 10.87 -0.72 -0.51
N GLU A 34 9.93 0.04 0.05
CA GLU A 34 9.50 1.38 -0.43
C GLU A 34 10.68 2.33 -0.63
N TRP A 35 11.67 2.34 0.27
CA TRP A 35 12.85 3.22 0.14
C TRP A 35 13.74 2.90 -1.09
N ARG A 36 13.55 1.74 -1.71
CA ARG A 36 14.21 1.34 -2.96
C ARG A 36 13.41 1.72 -4.21
N ASP A 37 12.15 2.09 -4.04
CA ASP A 37 11.26 2.43 -5.16
C ASP A 37 11.55 3.87 -5.62
N PRO A 38 11.84 4.12 -6.90
CA PRO A 38 11.97 5.48 -7.39
C PRO A 38 10.67 6.27 -7.21
N GLU A 39 10.77 7.52 -6.76
CA GLU A 39 9.61 8.41 -6.71
C GLU A 39 9.05 8.66 -8.12
N PRO A 40 7.72 8.81 -8.28
CA PRO A 40 7.11 9.16 -9.56
C PRO A 40 7.47 10.60 -9.96
N PRO A 41 7.49 10.92 -11.27
CA PRO A 41 7.80 12.26 -11.75
C PRO A 41 6.74 13.27 -11.30
N ALA A 42 7.19 14.46 -10.89
CA ALA A 42 6.34 15.59 -10.56
C ALA A 42 5.86 16.33 -11.83
N ASP A 43 4.79 17.11 -11.72
CA ASP A 43 4.21 17.84 -12.85
C ASP A 43 5.17 18.89 -13.46
N ASP A 44 6.12 19.40 -12.67
CA ASP A 44 7.14 20.37 -13.09
C ASP A 44 8.48 19.71 -13.48
N ASP A 45 8.59 18.37 -13.42
CA ASP A 45 9.83 17.69 -13.77
C ASP A 45 10.09 17.77 -15.28
N PRO A 46 11.36 17.97 -15.71
CA PRO A 46 11.71 17.85 -17.11
C PRO A 46 11.42 16.42 -17.59
N GLU A 47 11.02 16.23 -18.86
CA GLU A 47 10.88 14.90 -19.48
C GLU A 47 12.24 14.18 -19.50
N VAL A 48 12.54 13.49 -18.40
CA VAL A 48 13.69 12.61 -18.24
C VAL A 48 13.19 11.17 -18.22
N PRO A 49 13.86 10.23 -18.90
CA PRO A 49 13.49 8.83 -18.81
C PRO A 49 13.65 8.38 -17.36
N THR A 50 12.53 8.05 -16.71
CA THR A 50 12.54 7.48 -15.37
C THR A 50 13.16 6.08 -15.44
N ALA A 51 14.09 5.79 -14.52
CA ALA A 51 14.79 4.51 -14.48
C ALA A 51 13.86 3.40 -13.96
N GLY A 52 12.84 3.04 -14.73
CA GLY A 52 12.09 1.80 -14.56
C GLY A 52 12.91 0.59 -15.04
N PRO A 53 12.65 -0.63 -14.54
CA PRO A 53 13.35 -1.82 -15.02
C PRO A 53 13.13 -1.98 -16.53
N PRO A 54 14.16 -2.32 -17.32
CA PRO A 54 14.01 -2.43 -18.76
C PRO A 54 12.98 -3.52 -19.08
N THR A 55 11.94 -3.17 -19.83
CA THR A 55 11.05 -4.17 -20.42
C THR A 55 11.87 -5.01 -21.38
N ARG A 56 12.17 -6.25 -20.98
CA ARG A 56 12.78 -7.26 -21.84
C ARG A 56 11.75 -7.67 -22.89
N ASP A 57 11.79 -7.00 -24.03
CA ASP A 57 11.16 -7.49 -25.26
C ASP A 57 11.98 -8.69 -25.80
N SER A 58 11.29 -9.77 -26.18
CA SER A 58 11.86 -11.07 -26.56
C SER A 58 12.26 -11.14 -28.03
#